data_AF-A0A3D0D3M5-F1
#
_entry.id   AF-A0A3D0D3M5-F1
#
_cell.length_a   1.000
_cell.length_b   1.000
_cell.length_c   1.000
_cell.angle_alpha   90.00
_cell.angle_beta   90.00
_cell.angle_gamma   90.00
#
_symmetry.space_group_name_H-M   'P 1'
#
loop_
_entity.id
_entity.type
_entity.pdbx_description
1 polymer ?
#
loop_
_entity_poly.entity_id
_entity_poly.type
_entity_poly.pdbx_seq_one_letter_code
_entity_poly.pdbx_strand_id
1 'polypeptide(L)'
;MLPIVRFPGIVEQHAPWFGPVFATDEQRKHFREYVTGLVAGDEATVTAMNSLFLDCNDQSALNKFLTQADWDETDLNRRRVRWELARLRRPVSPTAGRLVIDDTLAHHTGCAMEWLAHLWDHAEGRYAWAHDVVTSY
;
A
#
# COMPACT_ATOMS: atom_id res chain seq x y z
N MET A 1 -18.67 13.44 -1.08
CA MET A 1 -18.13 12.44 -2.03
C MET A 1 -19.25 11.48 -2.40
N LEU A 2 -19.34 11.02 -3.65
CA LEU A 2 -20.29 9.96 -4.01
C LEU A 2 -19.72 8.61 -3.54
N PRO A 3 -20.53 7.75 -2.91
CA PRO A 3 -20.04 6.48 -2.41
C PRO A 3 -19.66 5.52 -3.53
N ILE A 4 -18.65 4.70 -3.25
CA ILE A 4 -18.16 3.65 -4.13
C ILE A 4 -19.10 2.44 -4.04
N VAL A 5 -19.80 2.17 -5.15
CA VAL A 5 -20.68 1.00 -5.32
C VAL A 5 -19.98 -0.17 -6.02
N ARG A 6 -18.82 0.08 -6.63
CA ARG A 6 -17.99 -0.89 -7.34
C ARG A 6 -16.54 -0.46 -7.28
N PHE A 7 -15.62 -1.42 -7.16
CA PHE A 7 -14.19 -1.13 -7.18
C PHE A 7 -13.77 -0.45 -8.51
N PRO A 8 -12.79 0.48 -8.47
CA PRO A 8 -12.22 1.06 -9.69
C PRO A 8 -11.73 -0.03 -10.65
N GLY A 9 -11.92 0.17 -11.95
CA GLY A 9 -11.57 -0.86 -12.96
C GLY A 9 -10.13 -1.33 -12.89
N ILE A 10 -9.19 -0.44 -12.54
CA ILE A 10 -7.78 -0.79 -12.34
C ILE A 10 -7.57 -1.79 -11.19
N VAL A 11 -8.35 -1.65 -10.10
CA VAL A 11 -8.30 -2.56 -8.95
C VAL A 11 -8.93 -3.90 -9.33
N GLU A 12 -10.09 -3.89 -9.98
CA GLU A 12 -10.74 -5.14 -10.41
C GLU A 12 -9.89 -5.94 -11.40
N GLN A 13 -9.24 -5.26 -12.34
CA GLN A 13 -8.42 -5.89 -13.37
C GLN A 13 -7.17 -6.56 -12.79
N HIS A 14 -6.57 -5.99 -11.74
CA HIS A 14 -5.24 -6.42 -11.27
C HIS A 14 -5.25 -7.11 -9.91
N ALA A 15 -6.23 -6.88 -9.04
CA ALA A 15 -6.33 -7.55 -7.75
C ALA A 15 -6.28 -9.10 -7.84
N PRO A 16 -6.83 -9.78 -8.87
CA PRO A 16 -6.70 -11.23 -9.01
C PRO A 16 -5.24 -11.74 -9.04
N TRP A 17 -4.28 -10.95 -9.51
CA TRP A 17 -2.85 -11.31 -9.50
C TRP A 17 -2.31 -11.55 -8.09
N PHE A 18 -2.82 -10.78 -7.13
CA PHE A 18 -2.45 -10.85 -5.71
C PHE A 18 -3.31 -11.85 -4.93
N GLY A 19 -4.39 -12.35 -5.53
CA GLY A 19 -5.37 -13.24 -4.89
C GLY A 19 -4.80 -14.42 -4.11
N PRO A 20 -3.74 -15.12 -4.59
CA PRO A 20 -3.22 -16.28 -3.88
C PRO A 20 -2.38 -15.96 -2.62
N VAL A 21 -2.12 -14.69 -2.31
CA VAL A 21 -1.58 -14.28 -0.99
C VAL A 21 -2.62 -14.47 0.12
N PHE A 22 -3.89 -14.37 -0.25
CA PHE A 22 -5.01 -14.35 0.67
C PHE A 22 -5.67 -15.72 0.72
N ALA A 23 -5.95 -16.21 1.92
CA ALA A 23 -6.61 -17.48 2.14
C ALA A 23 -8.10 -17.41 1.79
N THR A 24 -8.78 -16.32 2.14
CA THR A 24 -10.25 -16.23 2.04
C THR A 24 -10.73 -15.17 1.05
N ASP A 25 -12.00 -15.27 0.63
CA ASP A 25 -12.62 -14.27 -0.24
C ASP A 25 -12.83 -12.93 0.48
N GLU A 26 -13.03 -12.95 1.78
CA GLU A 26 -13.10 -11.76 2.63
C GLU A 26 -11.76 -11.03 2.67
N GLN A 27 -10.63 -11.74 2.81
CA GLN A 27 -9.30 -11.12 2.72
C GLN A 27 -9.06 -10.51 1.33
N ARG A 28 -9.46 -11.22 0.25
CA ARG A 28 -9.39 -10.67 -1.13
C ARG A 28 -10.27 -9.43 -1.31
N LYS A 29 -11.45 -9.39 -0.69
CA LYS A 29 -12.34 -8.23 -0.66
C LYS A 29 -11.68 -7.07 0.07
N HIS A 30 -11.19 -7.29 1.29
CA HIS A 30 -10.55 -6.25 2.10
C HIS A 30 -9.27 -5.69 1.47
N PHE A 31 -8.50 -6.53 0.76
CA PHE A 31 -7.39 -6.05 -0.06
C PHE A 31 -7.85 -5.05 -1.14
N ARG A 32 -8.95 -5.33 -1.85
CA ARG A 32 -9.50 -4.42 -2.87
C ARG A 32 -10.05 -3.14 -2.24
N GLU A 33 -10.72 -3.24 -1.09
CA GLU A 33 -11.19 -2.08 -0.33
C GLU A 33 -10.03 -1.19 0.10
N TYR A 34 -8.97 -1.78 0.65
CA TYR A 34 -7.78 -1.06 1.08
C TYR A 34 -7.08 -0.35 -0.08
N VAL A 35 -6.79 -1.06 -1.18
CA VAL A 35 -6.15 -0.47 -2.36
C VAL A 35 -7.02 0.62 -2.99
N THR A 36 -8.34 0.43 -3.01
CA THR A 36 -9.27 1.46 -3.47
C THR A 36 -9.24 2.69 -2.57
N GLY A 37 -9.22 2.49 -1.25
CA GLY A 37 -9.08 3.57 -0.28
C GLY A 37 -7.81 4.37 -0.45
N LEU A 38 -6.69 3.71 -0.74
CA LEU A 38 -5.41 4.36 -1.06
C LEU A 38 -5.43 5.15 -2.37
N VAL A 39 -6.16 4.67 -3.38
CA VAL A 39 -6.19 5.30 -4.72
C VAL A 39 -7.22 6.44 -4.81
N ALA A 40 -8.36 6.30 -4.12
CA ALA A 40 -9.52 7.19 -4.29
C ALA A 40 -9.87 8.00 -3.03
N GLY A 41 -9.31 7.64 -1.87
CA GLY A 41 -9.57 8.34 -0.61
C GLY A 41 -8.75 9.62 -0.48
N ASP A 42 -9.36 10.63 0.13
CA ASP A 42 -8.68 11.89 0.46
C ASP A 42 -7.81 11.76 1.73
N GLU A 43 -8.13 10.77 2.57
CA GLU A 43 -7.43 10.50 3.83
C GLU A 43 -6.98 9.03 3.90
N ALA A 44 -5.74 8.82 4.33
CA ALA A 44 -5.15 7.49 4.46
C ALA A 44 -5.55 6.75 5.75
N THR A 45 -6.64 7.14 6.43
CA THR A 45 -7.10 6.46 7.65
C THR A 45 -8.01 5.29 7.31
N VAL A 46 -7.94 4.20 8.08
CA VAL A 46 -8.79 3.01 7.85
C VAL A 46 -10.28 3.37 7.92
N THR A 47 -10.66 4.30 8.81
CA THR A 47 -12.04 4.79 8.93
C THR A 47 -12.48 5.56 7.69
N ALA A 48 -11.65 6.48 7.18
CA ALA A 48 -11.98 7.23 5.97
C ALA A 48 -12.04 6.32 4.74
N MET A 49 -11.13 5.35 4.62
CA MET A 49 -11.19 4.37 3.53
C MET A 49 -12.46 3.51 3.59
N ASN A 50 -12.86 3.07 4.79
CA ASN A 50 -14.05 2.24 4.95
C ASN A 50 -15.34 3.01 4.62
N SER A 51 -15.40 4.31 4.96
CA SER A 51 -16.57 5.16 4.71
C SER A 51 -16.78 5.50 3.23
N LEU A 52 -15.82 5.16 2.35
CA LEU A 52 -15.98 5.30 0.91
C LEU A 52 -17.05 4.35 0.34
N PHE A 53 -17.34 3.22 0.98
CA PHE A 53 -18.22 2.17 0.45
C PHE A 53 -19.63 2.23 1.05
N LEU A 54 -20.65 2.08 0.20
CA LEU A 54 -22.07 2.11 0.63
C LEU A 54 -22.46 0.92 1.52
N ASP A 55 -21.98 -0.28 1.19
CA ASP A 55 -22.21 -1.53 1.93
C ASP A 55 -20.96 -1.94 2.72
N CYS A 56 -20.28 -0.96 3.35
CA CYS A 56 -19.06 -1.23 4.08
C CYS A 56 -19.32 -2.17 5.27
N ASN A 57 -18.42 -3.12 5.50
CA ASN A 57 -18.36 -3.83 6.78
C ASN A 57 -18.04 -2.82 7.89
N ASP A 58 -18.24 -3.21 9.15
CA ASP A 58 -17.75 -2.39 10.27
C ASP A 58 -16.24 -2.12 10.09
N GLN A 59 -15.80 -0.89 10.40
CA GLN A 59 -14.41 -0.46 10.21
C GLN A 59 -13.40 -1.42 10.86
N SER A 60 -13.79 -2.08 11.95
CA SER A 60 -12.95 -3.09 12.61
C SER A 60 -12.58 -4.27 11.72
N ALA A 61 -13.37 -4.59 10.69
CA ALA A 61 -13.06 -5.67 9.74
C ALA A 61 -11.83 -5.34 8.91
N LEU A 62 -11.77 -4.14 8.30
CA LEU A 62 -10.61 -3.69 7.54
C LEU A 62 -9.39 -3.53 8.45
N ASN A 63 -9.58 -3.03 9.68
CA ASN A 63 -8.49 -2.93 10.64
C ASN A 63 -7.92 -4.31 11.03
N LYS A 64 -8.77 -5.31 11.30
CA LYS A 64 -8.36 -6.68 11.58
C LYS A 64 -7.67 -7.31 10.38
N PHE A 65 -8.12 -7.04 9.16
CA PHE A 65 -7.44 -7.48 7.94
C PHE A 65 -6.01 -6.95 7.88
N LEU A 66 -5.78 -5.67 8.20
CA LEU A 66 -4.44 -5.07 8.14
C LEU A 66 -3.52 -5.46 9.29
N THR A 67 -4.06 -5.84 10.44
CA THR A 67 -3.26 -6.00 11.68
C THR A 67 -3.24 -7.41 12.27
N GLN A 68 -4.22 -8.26 11.94
CA GLN A 68 -4.42 -9.56 12.58
C GLN A 68 -4.62 -10.71 11.60
N ALA A 69 -5.03 -10.43 10.35
CA ALA A 69 -5.24 -11.48 9.37
C ALA A 69 -3.90 -12.07 8.91
N ASP A 70 -3.89 -13.40 8.73
CA ASP A 70 -2.71 -14.12 8.28
C ASP A 70 -2.58 -13.98 6.75
N TRP A 71 -1.65 -13.14 6.31
CA TRP A 71 -1.17 -13.02 4.94
C TRP A 71 0.30 -12.59 4.95
N ASP A 72 1.09 -13.08 3.98
CA ASP A 72 2.53 -12.84 3.93
C ASP A 72 2.86 -11.56 3.14
N GLU A 73 3.29 -10.51 3.85
CA GLU A 73 3.74 -9.25 3.26
C GLU A 73 4.89 -9.44 2.25
N THR A 74 5.80 -10.38 2.54
CA THR A 74 6.92 -10.70 1.65
C THR A 74 6.42 -11.36 0.37
N ASP A 75 5.44 -12.26 0.44
CA ASP A 75 4.82 -12.85 -0.76
C ASP A 75 4.03 -11.79 -1.56
N LEU A 76 3.30 -10.90 -0.88
CA LEU A 76 2.59 -9.79 -1.51
C LEU A 76 3.56 -8.91 -2.31
N ASN A 77 4.69 -8.50 -1.70
CA ASN A 77 5.70 -7.69 -2.37
C ASN A 77 6.40 -8.45 -3.51
N ARG A 78 6.71 -9.74 -3.35
CA ARG A 78 7.26 -10.57 -4.44
C ARG A 78 6.31 -10.63 -5.62
N ARG A 79 5.00 -10.78 -5.39
CA ARG A 79 3.98 -10.76 -6.44
C ARG A 79 3.86 -9.39 -7.09
N ARG A 80 3.95 -8.31 -6.31
CA ARG A 80 4.02 -6.94 -6.84
C ARG A 80 5.19 -6.79 -7.80
N VAL A 81 6.40 -7.19 -7.40
CA VAL A 81 7.58 -7.14 -8.28
C VAL A 81 7.40 -8.01 -9.53
N ARG A 82 6.85 -9.22 -9.41
CA ARG A 82 6.55 -10.06 -10.59
C ARG A 82 5.52 -9.43 -11.52
N TRP A 83 4.49 -8.80 -10.96
CA TRP A 83 3.46 -8.07 -11.73
C TRP A 83 4.09 -6.92 -12.52
N GLU A 84 4.94 -6.14 -11.83
CA GLU A 84 5.70 -5.04 -12.39
C GLU A 84 6.58 -5.51 -13.56
N LEU A 85 7.36 -6.58 -13.37
CA LEU A 85 8.19 -7.16 -14.43
C LEU A 85 7.35 -7.69 -15.60
N ALA A 86 6.18 -8.28 -15.34
CA ALA A 86 5.30 -8.82 -16.37
C ALA A 86 4.65 -7.73 -17.24
N ARG A 87 4.44 -6.52 -16.72
CA ARG A 87 3.87 -5.39 -17.48
C ARG A 87 4.90 -4.60 -18.28
N LEU A 88 6.20 -4.82 -18.06
CA LEU A 88 7.25 -4.15 -18.83
C LEU A 88 7.22 -4.60 -20.29
N ARG A 89 7.17 -3.64 -21.22
CA ARG A 89 7.17 -3.90 -22.66
C ARG A 89 8.51 -4.44 -23.19
N ARG A 90 9.57 -4.34 -22.39
CA ARG A 90 10.91 -4.83 -22.69
C ARG A 90 11.43 -5.60 -21.48
N PRO A 91 12.10 -6.75 -21.68
CA PRO A 91 12.74 -7.47 -20.58
C PRO A 91 13.76 -6.57 -19.87
N VAL A 92 13.78 -6.65 -18.54
CA VAL A 92 14.89 -6.08 -17.76
C VAL A 92 16.14 -6.91 -18.07
N SER A 93 17.22 -6.23 -18.43
CA SER A 93 18.52 -6.84 -18.64
C SER A 93 19.61 -5.98 -18.00
N PRO A 94 20.82 -6.53 -17.79
CA PRO A 94 21.96 -5.76 -17.30
C PRO A 94 22.32 -4.56 -18.19
N THR A 95 21.93 -4.60 -19.47
CA THR A 95 22.22 -3.55 -20.46
C THR A 95 21.02 -2.64 -20.74
N ALA A 96 19.80 -3.07 -20.37
CA ALA A 96 18.55 -2.37 -20.62
C ALA A 96 17.62 -2.51 -19.40
N GLY A 97 17.55 -1.46 -18.61
CA GLY A 97 16.85 -1.42 -17.32
C GLY A 97 17.59 -0.47 -16.40
N ARG A 98 16.85 0.28 -15.60
CA ARG A 98 17.39 1.10 -14.51
C ARG A 98 16.56 0.75 -13.30
N LEU A 99 17.24 0.35 -12.23
CA LEU A 99 16.63 0.21 -10.92
C LEU A 99 16.92 1.53 -10.20
N VAL A 100 15.88 2.33 -9.98
CA VAL A 100 16.02 3.53 -9.16
C VAL A 100 15.85 3.09 -7.72
N ILE A 101 16.77 3.51 -6.85
CA ILE A 101 16.70 3.30 -5.41
C ILE A 101 16.81 4.69 -4.79
N ASP A 102 15.83 5.02 -3.96
CA ASP A 102 15.75 6.30 -3.28
C ASP A 102 15.11 6.09 -1.92
N ASP A 103 15.60 6.82 -0.94
CA ASP A 103 15.03 6.88 0.40
C ASP A 103 14.11 8.09 0.55
N THR A 104 13.15 8.00 1.46
CA THR A 104 12.25 9.10 1.78
C THR A 104 11.97 9.11 3.27
N LEU A 105 12.19 10.27 3.89
CA LEU A 105 11.88 10.47 5.30
C LEU A 105 10.38 10.72 5.48
N ALA A 106 9.69 9.74 6.05
CA ALA A 106 8.31 9.89 6.48
C ALA A 106 8.29 10.63 7.82
N HIS A 107 8.15 11.96 7.77
CA HIS A 107 8.15 12.84 8.95
C HIS A 107 6.97 12.58 9.89
N HIS A 108 7.25 12.65 11.20
CA HIS A 108 6.24 12.58 12.25
C HIS A 108 6.28 13.84 13.11
N THR A 109 5.17 14.57 13.15
CA THR A 109 5.04 15.84 13.88
C THR A 109 4.29 15.70 15.21
N GLY A 110 3.74 14.52 15.51
CA GLY A 110 3.02 14.25 16.75
C GLY A 110 2.83 12.75 16.97
N CYS A 111 2.81 12.36 18.24
CA CYS A 111 2.71 10.99 18.76
C CYS A 111 4.02 10.18 18.75
N ALA A 112 4.19 9.37 19.81
CA ALA A 112 5.22 8.35 19.87
C ALA A 112 4.79 7.19 18.94
N MET A 113 5.64 6.87 17.97
CA MET A 113 5.50 5.73 17.09
C MET A 113 6.75 4.86 17.24
N GLU A 114 6.57 3.54 17.24
CA GLU A 114 7.70 2.61 17.33
C GLU A 114 8.62 2.82 16.13
N TRP A 115 9.93 2.63 16.33
CA TRP A 115 10.97 2.71 15.30
C TRP A 115 11.27 4.09 14.71
N LEU A 116 10.76 5.16 15.31
CA LEU A 116 11.17 6.52 14.97
C LEU A 116 12.66 6.76 15.24
N ALA A 117 13.33 7.37 14.26
CA ALA A 117 14.70 7.83 14.39
C ALA A 117 14.77 9.36 14.25
N HIS A 118 15.75 9.97 14.89
CA HIS A 118 16.05 11.39 14.73
C HIS A 118 17.10 11.55 13.63
N LEU A 119 16.64 11.83 12.43
CA LEU A 119 17.42 11.77 11.18
C LEU A 119 17.66 13.19 10.63
N TRP A 120 18.79 13.39 9.97
CA TRP A 120 19.06 14.64 9.25
C TRP A 120 18.33 14.63 7.91
N ASP A 121 17.37 15.53 7.73
CA ASP A 121 16.69 15.73 6.46
C ASP A 121 17.49 16.71 5.59
N HIS A 122 18.01 16.20 4.48
CA HIS A 122 18.74 16.99 3.50
C HIS A 122 17.84 17.91 2.66
N ALA A 123 16.55 17.60 2.51
CA ALA A 123 15.60 18.42 1.77
C ALA A 123 15.19 19.67 2.57
N GLU A 124 14.99 19.53 3.88
CA GLU A 124 14.62 20.64 4.76
C GLU A 124 15.81 21.27 5.51
N GLY A 125 16.99 20.64 5.46
CA GLY A 125 18.22 21.14 6.10
C GLY A 125 18.15 21.16 7.64
N ARG A 126 17.43 20.21 8.23
CA ARG A 126 17.22 20.10 9.68
C ARG A 126 17.07 18.66 10.14
N TYR A 127 17.23 18.41 11.44
CA TYR A 127 16.85 17.12 12.01
C TYR A 127 15.33 17.00 12.14
N ALA A 128 14.81 15.81 11.85
CA ALA A 128 13.40 15.46 12.00
C ALA A 128 13.26 14.08 12.65
N TRP A 129 12.16 13.87 13.38
CA TRP A 129 11.73 12.54 13.79
C TRP A 129 10.99 11.89 12.62
N ALA A 130 11.53 10.79 12.11
CA ALA A 130 11.03 10.16 10.90
C ALA A 130 11.28 8.65 10.88
N HIS A 131 10.51 7.96 10.03
CA HIS A 131 10.91 6.67 9.48
C HIS A 131 11.63 6.90 8.16
N ASP A 132 12.78 6.24 7.98
CA ASP A 132 13.46 6.20 6.69
C ASP A 132 12.90 5.06 5.85
N VAL A 133 12.22 5.39 4.75
CA VAL A 133 11.58 4.44 3.86
C VAL A 133 12.38 4.34 2.57
N VAL A 134 13.08 3.22 2.40
CA VAL A 134 13.84 2.94 1.17
C VAL A 134 12.94 2.25 0.14
N THR A 135 12.83 2.84 -1.04
CA THR A 135 11.97 2.34 -2.13
C THR A 135 12.77 2.05 -3.40
N SER A 136 12.17 1.25 -4.29
CA SER A 136 12.67 1.09 -5.65
C SER A 136 11.56 1.22 -6.69
N TYR A 137 11.87 1.90 -7.80
CA TYR A 137 10.95 2.18 -8.92
C TYR A 137 11.35 1.44 -10.20
#